data_AF-A0A847GF68-F1
#
_entry.id   AF-A0A847GF68-F1
#
_cell.length_a   1.000
_cell.length_b   1.000
_cell.length_c   1.000
_cell.angle_alpha   90.00
_cell.angle_beta   90.00
_cell.angle_gamma   90.00
#
_symmetry.space_group_name_H-M   'P 1'
#
loop_
_entity.id
_entity.type
_entity.pdbx_description
1 polymer ?
#
loop_
_entity_poly.entity_id
_entity_poly.type
_entity_poly.pdbx_seq_one_letter_code
_entity_poly.pdbx_strand_id
1 'polypeptide(L)'
;MSSPAENTGTPLDHAGLRRGRRAFRYSVAACVFFGFALWFAEGYLRFDRAETQYRMSLTLHEASARPVLRNVVKRDAEANDPPNAKYVEALAAVEEPDMVLTVYEQAMRLNPRSSFLIINYGCALFLADRPAEARERFREASLHPPRNALPRYLEAAALLASMGEGEDLSEVIALVARANSGMDPVVFPKPLWHATLPESGRWHAKLARDLTGRCLAPLYRLNNTIMLRAEGEIADNDFRDWDAWLDAVAAMGRRVAGDPGAADADLGAAQAVAGLRMQLDALLLRRRIADAQQNAEAVAEMDVQRDSLQAAMDRLTQFENRREDLIEAHAGRLFRPLPDIAAVLGLYLGLYLLLQLLCKFLAASRDAKSLAHLPAGRAVHTLSILVWLFLLTYFSLSGRLEASPAGGLLAERLFWYWTILLLCLVSLISSWQMRRCPRDILENLLAGGNPAASPARKRINRIGLFLGLERRGLGTALGVLLCALSLWVVGHRLLTGLYPFQLTLLTTGLEAQEAELVREILRALTG
;
A
#
# COMPACT_ATOMS: atom_id res chain seq x y z
N MET A 1 -15.21 83.16 -16.85
CA MET A 1 -15.49 82.15 -15.79
C MET A 1 -15.19 80.79 -16.36
N SER A 2 -14.27 80.11 -15.71
CA SER A 2 -13.54 78.91 -16.13
C SER A 2 -14.43 77.67 -16.27
N SER A 3 -14.18 76.95 -17.37
CA SER A 3 -14.66 75.59 -17.65
C SER A 3 -14.28 74.60 -16.53
N PRO A 4 -15.15 73.66 -16.12
CA PRO A 4 -14.76 72.55 -15.28
C PRO A 4 -14.03 71.52 -16.16
N ALA A 5 -12.74 71.35 -15.90
CA ALA A 5 -11.93 70.28 -16.48
C ALA A 5 -12.52 68.92 -16.08
N GLU A 6 -13.04 68.20 -17.06
CA GLU A 6 -13.22 66.75 -17.01
C GLU A 6 -11.88 66.10 -16.74
N ASN A 7 -11.69 65.64 -15.50
CA ASN A 7 -10.54 64.84 -15.11
C ASN A 7 -10.80 63.38 -15.50
N THR A 8 -10.82 63.09 -16.81
CA THR A 8 -10.96 61.74 -17.37
C THR A 8 -9.61 61.06 -17.44
N GLY A 9 -9.24 60.37 -16.36
CA GLY A 9 -8.05 59.52 -16.37
C GLY A 9 -7.65 59.07 -15.00
N THR A 10 -8.38 58.11 -14.42
CA THR A 10 -7.77 57.29 -13.37
C THR A 10 -6.63 56.51 -14.02
N PRO A 11 -5.35 56.75 -13.67
CA PRO A 11 -4.25 56.00 -14.23
C PRO A 11 -4.42 54.53 -13.82
N LEU A 12 -4.37 53.62 -14.80
CA LEU A 12 -4.34 52.18 -14.53
C LEU A 12 -3.20 51.90 -13.54
N ASP A 13 -3.51 51.33 -12.37
CA ASP A 13 -2.52 50.99 -11.35
C ASP A 13 -1.63 49.81 -11.82
N HIS A 14 -0.70 50.12 -12.72
CA HIS A 14 0.24 49.17 -13.27
C HIS A 14 1.17 48.61 -12.19
N ALA A 15 1.45 49.39 -11.14
CA ALA A 15 2.32 49.00 -10.03
C ALA A 15 1.64 47.94 -9.15
N GLY A 16 0.40 48.16 -8.73
CA GLY A 16 -0.40 47.18 -7.99
C GLY A 16 -0.64 45.89 -8.77
N LEU A 17 -0.98 45.98 -10.06
CA LEU A 17 -1.16 44.80 -10.92
C LEU A 17 0.14 43.99 -11.10
N ARG A 18 1.30 44.67 -11.17
CA ARG A 18 2.61 43.99 -11.19
C ARG A 18 2.91 43.30 -9.86
N ARG A 19 2.66 43.97 -8.73
CA ARG A 19 2.85 43.41 -7.38
C ARG A 19 1.98 42.17 -7.16
N GLY A 20 0.68 42.26 -7.47
CA GLY A 20 -0.26 41.13 -7.32
C GLY A 20 0.13 39.90 -8.13
N ARG A 21 0.60 40.07 -9.37
CA ARG A 21 1.11 38.94 -10.17
C ARG A 21 2.38 38.30 -9.63
N ARG A 22 3.30 39.10 -9.09
CA ARG A 22 4.52 38.58 -8.44
C ARG A 22 4.16 37.82 -7.17
N ALA A 23 3.31 38.41 -6.33
CA ALA A 23 2.80 37.77 -5.12
C ALA A 23 2.16 36.41 -5.44
N PHE A 24 1.24 36.34 -6.42
CA PHE A 24 0.64 35.06 -6.83
C PHE A 24 1.68 34.02 -7.28
N ARG A 25 2.66 34.40 -8.11
CA ARG A 25 3.72 33.48 -8.54
C ARG A 25 4.56 32.98 -7.37
N TYR A 26 4.88 33.85 -6.42
CA TYR A 26 5.61 33.46 -5.21
C TYR A 26 4.77 32.54 -4.32
N SER A 27 3.45 32.77 -4.20
CA SER A 27 2.57 31.87 -3.48
C SER A 27 2.52 30.48 -4.10
N VAL A 28 2.36 30.38 -5.42
CA VAL A 28 2.38 29.09 -6.15
C VAL A 28 3.73 28.39 -5.96
N ALA A 29 4.83 29.12 -6.16
CA ALA A 29 6.17 28.58 -5.97
C ALA A 29 6.40 28.11 -4.52
N ALA A 30 5.94 28.88 -3.53
CA ALA A 30 6.04 28.52 -2.13
C ALA A 30 5.23 27.26 -1.79
N CYS A 31 4.00 27.10 -2.30
CA CYS A 31 3.21 25.89 -2.09
C CYS A 31 3.88 24.65 -2.67
N VAL A 32 4.35 24.73 -3.92
CA VAL A 32 5.02 23.61 -4.59
C VAL A 32 6.35 23.29 -3.89
N PHE A 33 7.15 24.31 -3.58
CA PHE A 33 8.41 24.16 -2.87
C PHE A 33 8.21 23.55 -1.50
N PHE A 34 7.21 24.00 -0.73
CA PHE A 34 6.91 23.44 0.59
C PHE A 34 6.54 21.96 0.51
N GLY A 35 5.64 21.59 -0.41
CA GLY A 35 5.26 20.18 -0.60
C GLY A 35 6.45 19.30 -0.99
N PHE A 36 7.29 19.77 -1.92
CA PHE A 36 8.50 19.07 -2.34
C PHE A 36 9.55 18.99 -1.23
N ALA A 37 9.82 20.10 -0.54
CA ALA A 37 10.80 20.17 0.54
C ALA A 37 10.41 19.27 1.71
N LEU A 38 9.11 19.19 2.05
CA LEU A 38 8.61 18.25 3.05
C LEU A 38 8.86 16.80 2.63
N TRP A 39 8.49 16.43 1.39
CA TRP A 39 8.76 15.09 0.85
C TRP A 39 10.24 14.74 0.84
N PHE A 40 11.09 15.68 0.42
CA PHE A 40 12.52 15.49 0.37
C PHE A 40 13.12 15.35 1.78
N ALA A 41 12.72 16.20 2.72
CA ALA A 41 13.21 16.16 4.09
C ALA A 41 12.85 14.84 4.78
N GLU A 42 11.59 14.38 4.64
CA GLU A 42 11.15 13.11 5.23
C GLU A 42 11.72 11.87 4.54
N GLY A 43 12.01 11.97 3.24
CA GLY A 43 12.58 10.89 2.45
C GLY A 43 14.07 10.70 2.69
N TYR A 44 14.82 11.79 2.86
CA TYR A 44 16.28 11.77 2.74
C TYR A 44 17.05 12.46 3.87
N LEU A 45 16.43 13.35 4.64
CA LEU A 45 17.10 14.12 5.70
C LEU A 45 16.70 13.70 7.11
N ARG A 46 15.56 13.02 7.27
CA ARG A 46 15.01 12.64 8.58
C ARG A 46 15.88 11.64 9.31
N PHE A 47 16.53 10.73 8.59
CA PHE A 47 17.34 9.68 9.16
C PHE A 47 18.76 9.75 8.63
N ASP A 48 19.67 9.03 9.30
CA ASP A 48 20.98 8.80 8.72
C ASP A 48 20.86 8.05 7.38
N ARG A 49 21.95 8.00 6.63
CA ARG A 49 21.93 7.42 5.30
C ARG A 49 21.69 5.91 5.33
N ALA A 50 22.19 5.20 6.36
CA ALA A 50 22.02 3.77 6.50
C ALA A 50 20.56 3.39 6.79
N GLU A 51 19.90 4.06 7.74
CA GLU A 51 18.50 3.87 8.09
C GLU A 51 17.58 4.28 6.94
N THR A 52 17.88 5.38 6.24
CA THR A 52 17.12 5.79 5.05
C THR A 52 17.15 4.70 3.98
N GLN A 53 18.33 4.13 3.72
CA GLN A 53 18.51 3.07 2.73
C GLN A 53 17.86 1.75 3.19
N TYR A 54 17.97 1.40 4.48
CA TYR A 54 17.27 0.27 5.09
C TYR A 54 15.75 0.40 4.92
N ARG A 55 15.18 1.53 5.34
CA ARG A 55 13.74 1.80 5.21
C ARG A 55 13.28 1.72 3.75
N MET A 56 14.07 2.20 2.80
CA MET A 56 13.76 2.03 1.36
C MET A 56 13.80 0.56 0.95
N SER A 57 14.82 -0.20 1.36
CA SER A 57 14.98 -1.60 0.96
C SER A 57 13.83 -2.49 1.41
N LEU A 58 13.18 -2.20 2.55
CA LEU A 58 12.00 -2.93 3.01
C LEU A 58 10.81 -2.85 2.05
N THR A 59 10.81 -1.88 1.13
CA THR A 59 9.75 -1.66 0.13
C THR A 59 10.12 -2.09 -1.29
N LEU A 60 11.32 -2.65 -1.47
CA LEU A 60 11.84 -3.13 -2.74
C LEU A 60 11.72 -4.65 -2.84
N HIS A 61 11.60 -5.16 -4.07
CA HIS A 61 11.77 -6.60 -4.34
C HIS A 61 13.17 -7.08 -3.93
N GLU A 62 13.29 -8.35 -3.52
CA GLU A 62 14.51 -8.95 -2.95
C GLU A 62 15.78 -8.64 -3.78
N ALA A 63 15.73 -8.84 -5.10
CA ALA A 63 16.85 -8.57 -5.99
C ALA A 63 17.32 -7.10 -6.00
N SER A 64 16.39 -6.15 -5.83
CA SER A 64 16.69 -4.71 -5.77
C SER A 64 17.06 -4.26 -4.35
N ALA A 65 16.48 -4.89 -3.33
CA ALA A 65 16.74 -4.61 -1.92
C ALA A 65 18.15 -5.04 -1.51
N ARG A 66 18.59 -6.21 -1.98
CA ARG A 66 19.87 -6.83 -1.61
C ARG A 66 21.11 -5.95 -1.81
N PRO A 67 21.40 -5.37 -3.00
CA PRO A 67 22.57 -4.50 -3.16
C PRO A 67 22.51 -3.25 -2.28
N VAL A 68 21.30 -2.76 -1.98
CA VAL A 68 21.12 -1.63 -1.05
C VAL A 68 21.46 -2.09 0.37
N LEU A 69 20.94 -3.22 0.83
CA LEU A 69 21.18 -3.77 2.16
C LEU A 69 22.65 -4.18 2.39
N ARG A 70 23.32 -4.75 1.39
CA ARG A 70 24.78 -5.02 1.47
C ARG A 70 25.57 -3.73 1.74
N ASN A 71 25.20 -2.64 1.06
CA ASN A 71 25.81 -1.33 1.29
C ASN A 71 25.46 -0.74 2.66
N VAL A 72 24.22 -0.95 3.13
CA VAL A 72 23.78 -0.53 4.48
C VAL A 72 24.62 -1.24 5.54
N VAL A 73 24.70 -2.57 5.50
CA VAL A 73 25.46 -3.38 6.47
C VAL A 73 26.94 -3.01 6.43
N LYS A 74 27.54 -2.87 5.24
CA LYS A 74 28.94 -2.46 5.10
C LYS A 74 29.20 -1.10 5.76
N ARG A 75 28.39 -0.10 5.44
CA ARG A 75 28.54 1.26 5.97
C ARG A 75 28.30 1.31 7.47
N ASP A 76 27.31 0.56 7.95
CA ASP A 76 27.00 0.48 9.35
C ASP A 76 28.15 -0.20 10.12
N ALA A 77 28.76 -1.26 9.58
CA ALA A 77 29.95 -1.90 10.17
C ALA A 77 31.19 -0.99 10.19
N GLU A 78 31.32 -0.05 9.24
CA GLU A 78 32.37 0.97 9.27
C GLU A 78 32.15 2.02 10.39
N ALA A 79 30.90 2.23 10.80
CA ALA A 79 30.52 3.22 11.81
C ALA A 79 30.32 2.62 13.22
N ASN A 80 29.85 1.37 13.29
CA ASN A 80 29.44 0.65 14.49
C ASN A 80 30.12 -0.71 14.52
N ASP A 81 30.77 -1.05 15.64
CA ASP A 81 31.35 -2.38 15.89
C ASP A 81 30.75 -2.96 17.19
N PRO A 82 29.89 -3.99 17.12
CA PRO A 82 29.46 -4.72 15.92
C PRO A 82 28.35 -3.99 15.12
N PRO A 83 28.10 -4.37 13.85
CA PRO A 83 27.00 -3.81 13.06
C PRO A 83 25.63 -4.12 13.66
N ASN A 84 24.65 -3.30 13.34
CA ASN A 84 23.30 -3.43 13.85
C ASN A 84 22.62 -4.71 13.32
N ALA A 85 22.21 -5.56 14.25
CA ALA A 85 21.60 -6.85 13.95
C ALA A 85 20.41 -6.75 12.99
N LYS A 86 19.58 -5.71 13.09
CA LYS A 86 18.40 -5.55 12.24
C LYS A 86 18.75 -5.43 10.75
N TYR A 87 19.88 -4.80 10.43
CA TYR A 87 20.32 -4.64 9.03
C TYR A 87 20.83 -5.96 8.48
N VAL A 88 21.55 -6.72 9.30
CA VAL A 88 22.07 -8.05 8.93
C VAL A 88 20.93 -9.06 8.79
N GLU A 89 19.93 -9.03 9.67
CA GLU A 89 18.72 -9.86 9.55
C GLU A 89 17.92 -9.52 8.28
N ALA A 90 17.72 -8.23 7.99
CA ALA A 90 17.04 -7.83 6.76
C ALA A 90 17.81 -8.22 5.51
N LEU A 91 19.15 -8.16 5.55
CA LEU A 91 19.98 -8.66 4.47
C LEU A 91 19.79 -10.17 4.30
N ALA A 92 19.84 -10.94 5.38
CA ALA A 92 19.64 -12.39 5.36
C ALA A 92 18.31 -12.77 4.69
N ALA A 93 17.24 -12.03 4.98
CA ALA A 93 15.91 -12.31 4.43
C ALA A 93 15.81 -12.18 2.90
N VAL A 94 16.71 -11.42 2.25
CA VAL A 94 16.71 -11.16 0.80
C VAL A 94 17.97 -11.66 0.08
N GLU A 95 18.88 -12.30 0.81
CA GLU A 95 20.16 -12.74 0.27
C GLU A 95 19.97 -13.91 -0.71
N GLU A 96 20.99 -14.15 -1.56
CA GLU A 96 20.98 -15.30 -2.46
C GLU A 96 21.08 -16.64 -1.69
N PRO A 97 20.57 -17.76 -2.26
CA PRO A 97 20.53 -19.06 -1.59
C PRO A 97 21.87 -19.61 -1.11
N ASP A 98 22.98 -19.19 -1.73
CA ASP A 98 24.34 -19.58 -1.36
C ASP A 98 24.85 -18.88 -0.09
N MET A 99 24.39 -17.65 0.16
CA MET A 99 24.86 -16.81 1.27
C MET A 99 23.84 -16.67 2.40
N VAL A 100 22.56 -16.97 2.16
CA VAL A 100 21.46 -16.78 3.10
C VAL A 100 21.72 -17.38 4.48
N LEU A 101 22.22 -18.62 4.55
CA LEU A 101 22.48 -19.30 5.81
C LEU A 101 23.62 -18.64 6.60
N THR A 102 24.70 -18.25 5.91
CA THR A 102 25.84 -17.55 6.52
C THR A 102 25.44 -16.19 7.08
N VAL A 103 24.60 -15.45 6.37
CA VAL A 103 24.13 -14.13 6.84
C VAL A 103 23.14 -14.28 8.00
N TYR A 104 22.26 -15.28 7.99
CA TYR A 104 21.41 -15.58 9.15
C TYR A 104 22.23 -15.97 10.38
N GLU A 105 23.27 -16.79 10.21
CA GLU A 105 24.17 -17.14 11.30
C GLU A 105 24.84 -15.87 11.89
N GLN A 106 25.29 -14.96 11.04
CA GLN A 106 25.83 -13.67 11.49
C GLN A 106 24.77 -12.84 12.24
N ALA A 107 23.55 -12.73 11.71
CA ALA A 107 22.46 -12.00 12.36
C ALA A 107 22.13 -12.58 13.74
N MET A 108 22.09 -13.91 13.86
CA MET A 108 21.84 -14.62 15.11
C MET A 108 22.95 -14.38 16.15
N ARG A 109 24.23 -14.34 15.74
CA ARG A 109 25.34 -13.99 16.64
C ARG A 109 25.18 -12.58 17.21
N LEU A 110 24.64 -11.65 16.42
CA LEU A 110 24.40 -10.26 16.82
C LEU A 110 23.15 -10.10 17.71
N ASN A 111 22.13 -10.93 17.49
CA ASN A 111 20.89 -10.89 18.26
C ASN A 111 20.39 -12.31 18.64
N PRO A 112 21.07 -12.98 19.59
CA PRO A 112 20.80 -14.38 19.92
C PRO A 112 19.49 -14.60 20.69
N ARG A 113 18.79 -13.54 21.11
CA ARG A 113 17.57 -13.64 21.93
C ARG A 113 16.28 -13.42 21.13
N SER A 114 16.39 -13.18 19.82
CA SER A 114 15.22 -12.97 18.97
C SER A 114 14.63 -14.31 18.51
N SER A 115 13.53 -14.73 19.15
CA SER A 115 12.84 -15.97 18.79
C SER A 115 12.45 -16.01 17.30
N PHE A 116 11.92 -14.90 16.75
CA PHE A 116 11.52 -14.83 15.34
C PHE A 116 12.70 -14.92 14.36
N LEU A 117 13.84 -14.29 14.68
CA LEU A 117 15.06 -14.44 13.88
C LEU A 117 15.52 -15.90 13.85
N ILE A 118 15.48 -16.58 15.00
CA ILE A 118 15.88 -17.99 15.11
C ILE A 118 14.92 -18.89 14.33
N ILE A 119 13.60 -18.64 14.40
CA ILE A 119 12.60 -19.38 13.59
C ILE A 119 12.86 -19.18 12.10
N ASN A 120 13.10 -17.94 11.66
CA ASN A 120 13.38 -17.64 10.25
C ASN A 120 14.65 -18.36 9.77
N TYR A 121 15.69 -18.39 10.60
CA TYR A 121 16.91 -19.13 10.29
C TYR A 121 16.66 -20.65 10.24
N GLY A 122 15.92 -21.21 11.21
CA GLY A 122 15.51 -22.61 11.21
C GLY A 122 14.71 -23.01 9.98
N CYS A 123 13.78 -22.15 9.54
CA CYS A 123 13.02 -22.38 8.30
C CYS A 123 13.93 -22.34 7.07
N ALA A 124 14.89 -21.41 7.00
CA ALA A 124 15.86 -21.35 5.91
C ALA A 124 16.74 -22.63 5.86
N LEU A 125 17.18 -23.14 7.01
CA LEU A 125 17.91 -24.42 7.10
C LEU A 125 17.06 -25.60 6.64
N PHE A 126 15.79 -25.65 7.04
CA PHE A 126 14.87 -26.71 6.63
C PHE A 126 14.63 -26.71 5.11
N LEU A 127 14.43 -25.52 4.52
CA LEU A 127 14.26 -25.36 3.07
C LEU A 127 15.55 -25.67 2.29
N ALA A 128 16.71 -25.52 2.92
CA ALA A 128 18.02 -25.92 2.38
C ALA A 128 18.37 -27.41 2.64
N ASP A 129 17.38 -28.22 3.02
CA ASP A 129 17.50 -29.66 3.28
C ASP A 129 18.49 -30.04 4.40
N ARG A 130 18.55 -29.19 5.44
CA ARG A 130 19.35 -29.42 6.68
C ARG A 130 18.44 -29.53 7.91
N PRO A 131 17.54 -30.54 7.96
CA PRO A 131 16.52 -30.64 9.01
C PRO A 131 17.09 -30.83 10.42
N ALA A 132 18.22 -31.53 10.57
CA ALA A 132 18.86 -31.74 11.87
C ALA A 132 19.31 -30.41 12.52
N GLU A 133 19.85 -29.49 11.73
CA GLU A 133 20.26 -28.17 12.22
C GLU A 133 19.07 -27.23 12.42
N ALA A 134 18.06 -27.34 11.56
CA ALA A 134 16.79 -26.63 11.73
C ALA A 134 16.12 -26.99 13.07
N ARG A 135 16.13 -28.28 13.44
CA ARG A 135 15.58 -28.78 14.72
C ARG A 135 16.21 -28.05 15.91
N GLU A 136 17.54 -27.93 15.93
CA GLU A 136 18.24 -27.26 17.03
C GLU A 136 17.86 -25.78 17.12
N ARG A 137 17.76 -25.09 15.98
CA ARG A 137 17.28 -23.70 15.95
C ARG A 137 15.85 -23.57 16.46
N PHE A 138 14.93 -24.45 16.06
CA PHE A 138 13.55 -24.40 16.56
C PHE A 138 13.46 -24.66 18.07
N ARG A 139 14.27 -25.58 18.60
CA ARG A 139 14.39 -25.82 20.04
C ARG A 139 14.87 -24.57 20.76
N GLU A 140 15.92 -23.92 20.26
CA GLU A 140 16.46 -22.67 20.79
C GLU A 140 15.43 -21.52 20.76
N ALA A 141 14.68 -21.38 19.67
CA ALA A 141 13.63 -20.36 19.54
C ALA A 141 12.55 -20.49 20.62
N SER A 142 12.24 -21.72 21.07
CA SER A 142 11.24 -21.98 22.12
C SER A 142 11.64 -21.45 23.51
N LEU A 143 12.93 -21.18 23.72
CA LEU A 143 13.48 -20.69 25.00
C LEU A 143 13.38 -19.17 25.13
N HIS A 144 13.13 -18.46 24.02
CA HIS A 144 13.13 -17.01 23.96
C HIS A 144 11.71 -16.45 23.80
N PRO A 145 11.42 -15.25 24.36
CA PRO A 145 10.13 -14.61 24.17
C PRO A 145 9.92 -14.18 22.70
N PRO A 146 8.65 -14.07 22.23
CA PRO A 146 7.41 -14.31 22.97
C PRO A 146 7.14 -15.81 23.21
N ARG A 147 6.31 -16.12 24.21
CA ARG A 147 5.83 -17.49 24.42
C ARG A 147 5.04 -17.94 23.19
N ASN A 148 5.46 -19.05 22.59
CA ASN A 148 4.97 -19.47 21.30
C ASN A 148 5.03 -21.00 21.17
N ALA A 149 3.92 -21.61 20.75
CA ALA A 149 3.85 -23.04 20.48
C ALA A 149 4.43 -23.41 19.10
N LEU A 150 4.51 -22.46 18.15
CA LEU A 150 4.97 -22.70 16.79
C LEU A 150 6.36 -23.38 16.70
N PRO A 151 7.41 -22.94 17.43
CA PRO A 151 8.72 -23.57 17.36
C PRO A 151 8.69 -25.06 17.70
N ARG A 152 7.82 -25.52 18.59
CA ARG A 152 7.74 -26.93 18.97
C ARG A 152 7.10 -27.79 17.88
N TYR A 153 6.13 -27.26 17.12
CA TYR A 153 5.62 -27.94 15.93
C TYR A 153 6.67 -27.99 14.81
N LEU A 154 7.43 -26.90 14.64
CA LEU A 154 8.53 -26.87 13.68
C LEU A 154 9.67 -27.82 14.06
N GLU A 155 9.96 -27.97 15.36
CA GLU A 155 10.89 -28.97 15.90
C GLU A 155 10.41 -30.39 15.55
N ALA A 156 9.13 -30.70 15.75
CA ALA A 156 8.55 -31.99 15.37
C ALA A 156 8.66 -32.26 13.85
N ALA A 157 8.40 -31.24 13.03
CA ALA A 157 8.57 -31.31 11.58
C ALA A 157 10.03 -31.58 11.16
N ALA A 158 10.97 -30.87 11.78
CA ALA A 158 12.40 -31.04 11.54
C ALA A 158 12.92 -32.40 12.01
N LEU A 159 12.42 -32.90 13.16
CA LEU A 159 12.72 -34.24 13.63
C LEU A 159 12.26 -35.28 12.61
N LEU A 160 10.99 -35.27 12.21
CA LEU A 160 10.46 -36.24 11.25
C LEU A 160 11.22 -36.20 9.92
N ALA A 161 11.59 -35.01 9.44
CA ALA A 161 12.35 -34.86 8.20
C ALA A 161 13.80 -35.39 8.30
N SER A 162 14.34 -35.54 9.51
CA SER A 162 15.67 -36.13 9.74
C SER A 162 15.67 -37.64 9.95
N MET A 163 14.49 -38.23 10.13
CA MET A 163 14.32 -39.66 10.37
C MET A 163 14.30 -40.45 9.06
N GLY A 164 14.80 -41.68 9.10
CA GLY A 164 14.66 -42.66 8.03
C GLY A 164 13.21 -43.15 7.85
N GLU A 165 12.99 -43.82 6.73
CA GLU A 165 11.73 -44.52 6.46
C GLU A 165 11.51 -45.64 7.50
N GLY A 166 10.31 -45.68 8.10
CA GLY A 166 9.93 -46.70 9.07
C GLY A 166 10.41 -46.48 10.51
N GLU A 167 11.11 -45.38 10.82
CA GLU A 167 11.42 -45.04 12.22
C GLU A 167 10.16 -44.66 13.02
N ASP A 168 10.16 -44.99 14.32
CA ASP A 168 9.03 -44.80 15.24
C ASP A 168 8.63 -43.32 15.40
N LEU A 169 7.36 -42.99 15.15
CA LEU A 169 6.82 -41.63 15.24
C LEU A 169 6.54 -41.15 16.66
N SER A 170 6.68 -42.02 17.67
CA SER A 170 6.33 -41.72 19.06
C SER A 170 6.96 -40.42 19.58
N GLU A 171 8.24 -40.14 19.27
CA GLU A 171 8.89 -38.89 19.70
C GLU A 171 8.31 -37.66 18.99
N VAL A 172 8.04 -37.77 17.69
CA VAL A 172 7.43 -36.70 16.87
C VAL A 172 6.04 -36.37 17.40
N ILE A 173 5.20 -37.38 17.61
CA ILE A 173 3.84 -37.19 18.16
C ILE A 173 3.89 -36.66 19.59
N ALA A 174 4.85 -37.11 20.41
CA ALA A 174 5.03 -36.57 21.75
C ALA A 174 5.41 -35.08 21.76
N LEU A 175 6.17 -34.59 20.77
CA LEU A 175 6.43 -33.15 20.61
C LEU A 175 5.17 -32.39 20.24
N VAL A 176 4.38 -32.91 19.28
CA VAL A 176 3.10 -32.34 18.86
C VAL A 176 2.11 -32.28 20.05
N ALA A 177 1.95 -33.38 20.78
CA ALA A 177 1.07 -33.46 21.94
C ALA A 177 1.50 -32.49 23.06
N ARG A 178 2.81 -32.37 23.32
CA ARG A 178 3.34 -31.39 24.30
C ARG A 178 3.08 -29.94 23.90
N ALA A 179 3.13 -29.63 22.60
CA ALA A 179 2.75 -28.32 22.10
C ALA A 179 1.24 -28.08 22.25
N ASN A 180 0.42 -29.10 21.94
CA ASN A 180 -1.04 -29.04 22.09
C ASN A 180 -1.52 -28.87 23.53
N SER A 181 -0.81 -29.43 24.52
CA SER A 181 -1.14 -29.28 25.93
C SER A 181 -0.68 -27.94 26.53
N GLY A 182 0.19 -27.21 25.83
CA GLY A 182 0.71 -25.92 26.31
C GLY A 182 -0.30 -24.79 26.16
N MET A 183 -0.27 -23.80 27.06
CA MET A 183 -1.13 -22.62 26.97
C MET A 183 -0.62 -21.53 25.99
N ASP A 184 0.55 -21.75 25.40
CA ASP A 184 1.22 -20.74 24.56
C ASP A 184 0.54 -20.61 23.19
N PRO A 185 0.25 -19.39 22.68
CA PRO A 185 -0.38 -19.22 21.38
C PRO A 185 0.54 -19.67 20.23
N VAL A 186 -0.04 -19.95 19.06
CA VAL A 186 0.72 -20.12 17.82
C VAL A 186 0.88 -18.75 17.18
N VAL A 187 2.10 -18.21 17.18
CA VAL A 187 2.39 -16.88 16.64
C VAL A 187 3.42 -17.01 15.52
N PHE A 188 3.09 -16.53 14.33
CA PHE A 188 4.02 -16.52 13.20
C PHE A 188 4.98 -15.33 13.27
N PRO A 189 6.22 -15.45 12.74
CA PRO A 189 7.14 -14.34 12.63
C PRO A 189 6.54 -13.16 11.86
N LYS A 190 6.73 -11.94 12.39
CA LYS A 190 6.29 -10.70 11.72
C LYS A 190 7.40 -10.16 10.81
N PRO A 191 7.06 -9.48 9.70
CA PRO A 191 8.05 -8.82 8.86
C PRO A 191 8.91 -7.84 9.63
N LEU A 192 10.19 -7.77 9.28
CA LEU A 192 10.99 -6.61 9.67
C LEU A 192 10.40 -5.37 9.04
N TRP A 193 9.97 -4.43 9.89
CA TRP A 193 9.28 -3.23 9.45
C TRP A 193 9.80 -1.99 10.16
N HIS A 194 9.85 -0.87 9.44
CA HIS A 194 10.26 0.40 10.02
C HIS A 194 9.04 1.13 10.59
N ALA A 195 9.13 1.64 11.82
CA ALA A 195 8.00 2.23 12.55
C ALA A 195 7.28 3.41 11.86
N THR A 196 7.91 4.04 10.87
CA THR A 196 7.27 5.11 10.07
C THR A 196 6.52 4.60 8.84
N LEU A 197 6.59 3.31 8.54
CA LEU A 197 5.86 2.68 7.47
C LEU A 197 4.59 2.05 8.05
N PRO A 198 3.45 2.10 7.37
CA PRO A 198 2.22 1.48 7.84
C PRO A 198 2.27 -0.05 7.70
N GLU A 199 1.69 -0.75 8.67
CA GLU A 199 1.65 -2.22 8.72
C GLU A 199 0.41 -2.82 8.03
N SER A 200 -0.56 -1.99 7.64
CA SER A 200 -1.81 -2.43 6.99
C SER A 200 -1.78 -2.30 5.47
N GLY A 201 -0.60 -2.11 4.87
CA GLY A 201 -0.43 -1.95 3.42
C GLY A 201 -0.21 -3.27 2.67
N ARG A 202 -0.56 -3.28 1.37
CA ARG A 202 -0.40 -4.45 0.47
C ARG A 202 0.97 -5.11 0.60
N TRP A 203 2.04 -4.32 0.63
CA TRP A 203 3.40 -4.83 0.68
C TRP A 203 3.73 -5.52 2.00
N HIS A 204 3.32 -4.92 3.12
CA HIS A 204 3.51 -5.53 4.44
C HIS A 204 2.73 -6.84 4.55
N ALA A 205 1.46 -6.86 4.13
CA ALA A 205 0.63 -8.06 4.11
C ALA A 205 1.24 -9.18 3.26
N LYS A 206 1.84 -8.83 2.10
CA LYS A 206 2.57 -9.79 1.27
C LYS A 206 3.77 -10.38 2.03
N LEU A 207 4.63 -9.56 2.63
CA LEU A 207 5.78 -10.03 3.38
C LEU A 207 5.38 -10.91 4.57
N ALA A 208 4.33 -10.53 5.30
CA ALA A 208 3.81 -11.33 6.41
C ALA A 208 3.36 -12.71 5.92
N ARG A 209 2.64 -12.75 4.80
CA ARG A 209 2.21 -14.00 4.18
C ARG A 209 3.37 -14.86 3.69
N ASP A 210 4.38 -14.27 3.06
CA ASP A 210 5.57 -14.98 2.59
C ASP A 210 6.31 -15.64 3.78
N LEU A 211 6.42 -14.94 4.92
CA LEU A 211 6.98 -15.50 6.16
C LEU A 211 6.13 -16.62 6.75
N THR A 212 4.80 -16.44 6.81
CA THR A 212 3.87 -17.49 7.22
C THR A 212 4.03 -18.73 6.32
N GLY A 213 4.11 -18.55 5.00
CA GLY A 213 4.33 -19.64 4.04
C GLY A 213 5.63 -20.42 4.28
N ARG A 214 6.74 -19.72 4.58
CA ARG A 214 8.02 -20.35 4.94
C ARG A 214 7.91 -21.21 6.21
N CYS A 215 7.12 -20.76 7.20
CA CYS A 215 6.87 -21.51 8.43
C CYS A 215 5.87 -22.67 8.24
N LEU A 216 4.91 -22.55 7.31
CA LEU A 216 3.95 -23.61 7.01
C LEU A 216 4.57 -24.76 6.21
N ALA A 217 5.61 -24.52 5.41
CA ALA A 217 6.25 -25.55 4.59
C ALA A 217 6.75 -26.78 5.40
N PRO A 218 7.47 -26.62 6.53
CA PRO A 218 7.79 -27.74 7.42
C PRO A 218 6.56 -28.47 7.94
N LEU A 219 5.50 -27.74 8.33
CA LEU A 219 4.28 -28.33 8.88
C LEU A 219 3.49 -29.12 7.82
N TYR A 220 3.45 -28.66 6.57
CA TYR A 220 2.89 -29.43 5.46
C TYR A 220 3.67 -30.71 5.22
N ARG A 221 5.02 -30.67 5.26
CA ARG A 221 5.85 -31.88 5.12
C ARG A 221 5.55 -32.86 6.27
N LEU A 222 5.50 -32.37 7.51
CA LEU A 222 5.13 -33.16 8.69
C LEU A 222 3.78 -33.85 8.50
N ASN A 223 2.74 -33.08 8.17
CA ASN A 223 1.39 -33.62 7.96
C ASN A 223 1.39 -34.69 6.87
N ASN A 224 1.91 -34.38 5.69
CA ASN A 224 1.89 -35.30 4.56
C ASN A 224 2.63 -36.61 4.85
N THR A 225 3.79 -36.55 5.49
CA THR A 225 4.56 -37.75 5.85
C THR A 225 3.82 -38.61 6.88
N ILE A 226 3.17 -38.00 7.88
CA ILE A 226 2.36 -38.75 8.86
C ILE A 226 1.15 -39.38 8.18
N MET A 227 0.40 -38.63 7.35
CA MET A 227 -0.77 -39.15 6.64
C MET A 227 -0.39 -40.34 5.72
N LEU A 228 0.72 -40.24 4.98
CA LEU A 228 1.20 -41.32 4.11
C LEU A 228 1.54 -42.61 4.89
N ARG A 229 2.19 -42.50 6.04
CA ARG A 229 2.50 -43.66 6.90
C ARG A 229 1.23 -44.25 7.49
N ALA A 230 0.34 -43.40 7.99
CA ALA A 230 -0.96 -43.80 8.52
C ALA A 230 -1.79 -44.55 7.46
N GLU A 231 -1.84 -44.06 6.22
CA GLU A 231 -2.56 -44.71 5.14
C GLU A 231 -2.06 -46.13 4.85
N GLY A 232 -0.74 -46.34 4.87
CA GLY A 232 -0.15 -47.66 4.68
C GLY A 232 -0.49 -48.63 5.81
N GLU A 233 -0.26 -48.23 7.06
CA GLU A 233 -0.46 -49.10 8.22
C GLU A 233 -1.94 -49.38 8.52
N ILE A 234 -2.82 -48.40 8.31
CA ILE A 234 -4.28 -48.58 8.43
C ILE A 234 -4.79 -49.56 7.36
N ALA A 235 -4.23 -49.54 6.15
CA ALA A 235 -4.58 -50.50 5.11
C ALA A 235 -4.18 -51.95 5.48
N ASP A 236 -3.10 -52.10 6.25
CA ASP A 236 -2.64 -53.38 6.79
C ASP A 236 -3.38 -53.82 8.07
N ASN A 237 -4.43 -53.09 8.47
CA ASN A 237 -5.19 -53.26 9.72
C ASN A 237 -4.36 -53.10 11.01
N ASP A 238 -3.26 -52.34 10.98
CA ASP A 238 -2.56 -51.95 12.21
C ASP A 238 -3.08 -50.60 12.72
N PHE A 239 -3.90 -50.64 13.79
CA PHE A 239 -4.59 -49.46 14.31
C PHE A 239 -4.01 -48.92 15.63
N ARG A 240 -2.96 -49.55 16.17
CA ARG A 240 -2.66 -49.55 17.62
C ARG A 240 -2.56 -48.16 18.25
N ASP A 241 -1.93 -47.20 17.58
CA ASP A 241 -1.73 -45.85 18.13
C ASP A 241 -2.28 -44.73 17.23
N TRP A 242 -2.77 -45.08 16.04
CA TRP A 242 -3.10 -44.11 15.00
C TRP A 242 -4.28 -43.21 15.35
N ASP A 243 -5.32 -43.69 16.06
CA ASP A 243 -6.43 -42.81 16.43
C ASP A 243 -5.97 -41.64 17.33
N ALA A 244 -5.11 -41.93 18.33
CA ALA A 244 -4.56 -40.92 19.22
C ALA A 244 -3.55 -40.00 18.51
N TRP A 245 -2.71 -40.56 17.63
CA TRP A 245 -1.74 -39.78 16.86
C TRP A 245 -2.41 -38.83 15.87
N LEU A 246 -3.44 -39.30 15.17
CA LEU A 246 -4.25 -38.49 14.26
C LEU A 246 -5.03 -37.43 15.02
N ASP A 247 -5.56 -37.72 16.22
CA ASP A 247 -6.18 -36.70 17.07
C ASP A 247 -5.19 -35.61 17.49
N ALA A 248 -3.94 -35.98 17.80
CA ALA A 248 -2.88 -35.01 18.11
C ALA A 248 -2.54 -34.12 16.89
N VAL A 249 -2.51 -34.67 15.69
CA VAL A 249 -2.32 -33.89 14.44
C VAL A 249 -3.51 -32.98 14.18
N ALA A 250 -4.74 -33.45 14.37
CA ALA A 250 -5.94 -32.62 14.24
C ALA A 250 -5.94 -31.47 15.26
N ALA A 251 -5.52 -31.72 16.51
CA ALA A 251 -5.38 -30.69 17.53
C ALA A 251 -4.29 -29.66 17.20
N MET A 252 -3.17 -30.09 16.59
CA MET A 252 -2.18 -29.17 16.03
C MET A 252 -2.80 -28.33 14.92
N GLY A 253 -3.52 -28.94 13.99
CA GLY A 253 -4.23 -28.24 12.91
C GLY A 253 -5.19 -27.17 13.43
N ARG A 254 -5.97 -27.47 14.48
CA ARG A 254 -6.83 -26.47 15.16
C ARG A 254 -6.03 -25.27 15.66
N ARG A 255 -4.89 -25.51 16.32
CA ARG A 255 -4.06 -24.44 16.89
C ARG A 255 -3.34 -23.63 15.82
N VAL A 256 -2.90 -24.27 14.73
CA VAL A 256 -2.29 -23.61 13.57
C VAL A 256 -3.31 -22.74 12.82
N ALA A 257 -4.57 -23.16 12.77
CA ALA A 257 -5.62 -22.40 12.09
C ALA A 257 -5.84 -21.01 12.71
N GLY A 258 -5.61 -20.89 14.02
CA GLY A 258 -5.68 -19.65 14.78
C GLY A 258 -6.70 -19.72 15.92
N ASP A 259 -6.69 -18.71 16.78
CA ASP A 259 -7.67 -18.53 17.85
C ASP A 259 -8.65 -17.40 17.46
N PRO A 260 -9.98 -17.63 17.44
CA PRO A 260 -10.93 -16.56 17.15
C PRO A 260 -10.85 -15.34 18.08
N GLY A 261 -10.24 -15.48 19.27
CA GLY A 261 -9.95 -14.40 20.21
C GLY A 261 -8.64 -13.64 19.94
N ALA A 262 -7.83 -14.07 18.97
CA ALA A 262 -6.56 -13.43 18.62
C ALA A 262 -6.76 -12.07 17.92
N ALA A 263 -5.70 -11.27 17.94
CA ALA A 263 -5.65 -10.01 17.21
C ALA A 263 -5.69 -10.24 15.69
N ASP A 264 -6.24 -9.26 14.93
CA ASP A 264 -6.37 -9.37 13.46
C ASP A 264 -5.04 -9.67 12.77
N ALA A 265 -3.93 -9.12 13.27
CA ALA A 265 -2.59 -9.33 12.71
C ALA A 265 -2.09 -10.79 12.84
N ASP A 266 -2.68 -11.57 13.74
CA ASP A 266 -2.33 -12.96 14.00
C ASP A 266 -3.37 -13.93 13.38
N LEU A 267 -4.34 -13.42 12.61
CA LEU A 267 -5.35 -14.18 11.87
C LEU A 267 -5.11 -14.06 10.36
N GLY A 268 -4.60 -15.12 9.74
CA GLY A 268 -4.39 -15.19 8.30
C GLY A 268 -5.14 -16.34 7.65
N ALA A 269 -5.61 -16.16 6.42
CA ALA A 269 -6.29 -17.21 5.66
C ALA A 269 -5.32 -18.35 5.29
N ALA A 270 -4.04 -18.07 5.03
CA ALA A 270 -3.04 -19.11 4.72
C ALA A 270 -2.87 -20.13 5.86
N GLN A 271 -2.69 -19.65 7.10
CA GLN A 271 -2.57 -20.51 8.27
C GLN A 271 -3.89 -21.22 8.61
N ALA A 272 -5.03 -20.54 8.41
CA ALA A 272 -6.36 -21.13 8.60
C ALA A 272 -6.60 -22.30 7.63
N VAL A 273 -6.30 -22.12 6.34
CA VAL A 273 -6.37 -23.18 5.33
C VAL A 273 -5.44 -24.33 5.69
N ALA A 274 -4.20 -24.06 6.10
CA ALA A 274 -3.26 -25.09 6.52
C ALA A 274 -3.77 -25.90 7.71
N GLY A 275 -4.26 -25.21 8.74
CA GLY A 275 -4.77 -25.85 9.95
C GLY A 275 -6.05 -26.65 9.73
N LEU A 276 -6.98 -26.17 8.89
CA LEU A 276 -8.18 -26.92 8.51
C LEU A 276 -7.84 -28.14 7.65
N ARG A 277 -6.86 -28.02 6.75
CA ARG A 277 -6.37 -29.14 5.94
C ARG A 277 -5.83 -30.27 6.82
N MET A 278 -4.97 -29.95 7.78
CA MET A 278 -4.41 -30.93 8.72
C MET A 278 -5.51 -31.64 9.54
N GLN A 279 -6.54 -30.90 9.95
CA GLN A 279 -7.71 -31.47 10.63
C GLN A 279 -8.49 -32.43 9.73
N LEU A 280 -8.76 -32.02 8.49
CA LEU A 280 -9.52 -32.81 7.53
C LEU A 280 -8.78 -34.10 7.16
N ASP A 281 -7.48 -34.01 6.85
CA ASP A 281 -6.67 -35.17 6.48
C ASP A 281 -6.66 -36.21 7.63
N ALA A 282 -6.45 -35.76 8.87
CA ALA A 282 -6.47 -36.64 10.04
C ALA A 282 -7.88 -37.24 10.29
N LEU A 283 -8.94 -36.45 10.14
CA LEU A 283 -10.32 -36.88 10.33
C LEU A 283 -10.70 -37.99 9.34
N LEU A 284 -10.29 -37.88 8.08
CA LEU A 284 -10.59 -38.87 7.05
C LEU A 284 -10.00 -40.25 7.38
N LEU A 285 -8.79 -40.28 7.95
CA LEU A 285 -8.16 -41.53 8.37
C LEU A 285 -8.78 -42.10 9.64
N ARG A 286 -9.09 -41.26 10.63
CA ARG A 286 -9.83 -41.68 11.83
C ARG A 286 -11.20 -42.25 11.49
N ARG A 287 -11.90 -41.67 10.52
CA ARG A 287 -13.15 -42.20 9.99
C ARG A 287 -12.99 -43.61 9.42
N ARG A 288 -11.90 -43.88 8.69
CA ARG A 288 -11.61 -45.23 8.17
C ARG A 288 -11.39 -46.24 9.31
N ILE A 289 -10.68 -45.83 10.37
CA ILE A 289 -10.48 -46.66 11.57
C ILE A 289 -11.83 -46.96 12.24
N ALA A 290 -12.68 -45.94 12.43
CA ALA A 290 -14.01 -46.11 13.03
C ALA A 290 -14.92 -47.03 12.20
N ASP A 291 -14.87 -46.91 10.88
CA ASP A 291 -15.59 -47.76 9.94
C ASP A 291 -15.11 -49.22 10.02
N ALA A 292 -13.80 -49.45 10.05
CA ALA A 292 -13.20 -50.78 10.25
C ALA A 292 -13.58 -51.40 11.60
N GLN A 293 -13.75 -50.58 12.64
CA GLN A 293 -14.23 -50.98 13.97
C GLN A 293 -15.76 -51.12 14.06
N GLN A 294 -16.49 -50.91 12.96
CA GLN A 294 -17.96 -50.96 12.89
C GLN A 294 -18.67 -49.98 13.85
N ASN A 295 -18.02 -48.85 14.16
CA ASN A 295 -18.59 -47.82 15.02
C ASN A 295 -19.41 -46.81 14.20
N ALA A 296 -20.65 -47.18 13.86
CA ALA A 296 -21.53 -46.38 13.02
C ALA A 296 -21.85 -44.98 13.58
N GLU A 297 -21.91 -44.84 14.91
CA GLU A 297 -22.16 -43.55 15.58
C GLU A 297 -20.99 -42.58 15.36
N ALA A 298 -19.76 -43.05 15.60
CA ALA A 298 -18.56 -42.25 15.37
C ALA A 298 -18.38 -41.87 13.89
N VAL A 299 -18.70 -42.78 12.96
CA VAL A 299 -18.63 -42.49 11.52
C VAL A 299 -19.62 -41.37 11.15
N ALA A 300 -20.85 -41.41 11.66
CA ALA A 300 -21.85 -40.39 11.40
C ALA A 300 -21.44 -39.01 11.94
N GLU A 301 -20.87 -38.96 13.16
CA GLU A 301 -20.35 -37.71 13.74
C GLU A 301 -19.18 -37.15 12.92
N MET A 302 -18.23 -38.00 12.53
CA MET A 302 -17.08 -37.61 11.71
C MET A 302 -17.50 -37.16 10.31
N ASP A 303 -18.55 -37.72 9.72
CA ASP A 303 -19.10 -37.27 8.44
C ASP A 303 -19.65 -35.83 8.54
N VAL A 304 -20.34 -35.50 9.62
CA VAL A 304 -20.81 -34.12 9.88
C VAL A 304 -19.64 -33.17 10.07
N GLN A 305 -18.61 -33.57 10.84
CA GLN A 305 -17.40 -32.78 11.03
C GLN A 305 -16.60 -32.59 9.72
N ARG A 306 -16.54 -33.60 8.87
CA ARG A 306 -15.90 -33.50 7.55
C ARG A 306 -16.59 -32.45 6.71
N ASP A 307 -17.92 -32.47 6.66
CA ASP A 307 -18.69 -31.55 5.82
C ASP A 307 -18.55 -30.10 6.31
N SER A 308 -18.48 -29.87 7.63
CA SER A 308 -18.24 -28.53 8.19
C SER A 308 -16.82 -28.02 7.88
N LEU A 309 -15.80 -28.87 8.04
CA LEU A 309 -14.41 -28.52 7.71
C LEU A 309 -14.24 -28.25 6.21
N GLN A 310 -14.86 -29.07 5.34
CA GLN A 310 -14.80 -28.88 3.89
C GLN A 310 -15.48 -27.56 3.48
N ALA A 311 -16.68 -27.27 4.02
CA ALA A 311 -17.37 -26.02 3.74
C ALA A 311 -16.56 -24.78 4.22
N ALA A 312 -15.90 -24.87 5.37
CA ALA A 312 -14.99 -23.84 5.87
C ALA A 312 -13.78 -23.63 4.94
N MET A 313 -13.14 -24.71 4.51
CA MET A 313 -12.02 -24.65 3.57
C MET A 313 -12.42 -24.07 2.21
N ASP A 314 -13.59 -24.44 1.69
CA ASP A 314 -14.09 -23.93 0.40
C ASP A 314 -14.32 -22.42 0.47
N ARG A 315 -14.87 -21.90 1.58
CA ARG A 315 -15.02 -20.45 1.81
C ARG A 315 -13.68 -19.72 1.82
N LEU A 316 -12.68 -20.23 2.54
CA LEU A 316 -11.34 -19.62 2.57
C LEU A 316 -10.65 -19.70 1.22
N THR A 317 -10.76 -20.83 0.52
CA THR A 317 -10.19 -21.01 -0.81
C THR A 317 -10.83 -20.06 -1.82
N GLN A 318 -12.15 -19.84 -1.73
CA GLN A 318 -12.84 -18.87 -2.56
C GLN A 318 -12.36 -17.44 -2.29
N PHE A 319 -12.10 -17.09 -1.03
CA PHE A 319 -11.52 -15.80 -0.66
C PHE A 319 -10.10 -15.65 -1.24
N GLU A 320 -9.26 -16.67 -1.07
CA GLU A 320 -7.89 -16.71 -1.61
C GLU A 320 -7.86 -16.55 -3.13
N ASN A 321 -8.75 -17.25 -3.84
CA ASN A 321 -8.84 -17.15 -5.30
C ASN A 321 -9.25 -15.75 -5.78
N ARG A 322 -10.00 -15.00 -4.97
CA ARG A 322 -10.42 -13.61 -5.28
C ARG A 322 -9.47 -12.56 -4.73
N ARG A 323 -8.45 -12.95 -3.95
CA ARG A 323 -7.61 -12.06 -3.17
C ARG A 323 -6.87 -11.04 -4.04
N GLU A 324 -6.20 -11.51 -5.09
CA GLU A 324 -5.47 -10.60 -6.00
C GLU A 324 -6.44 -9.68 -6.77
N ASP A 325 -7.61 -10.18 -7.18
CA ASP A 325 -8.64 -9.35 -7.82
C ASP A 325 -9.14 -8.24 -6.88
N LEU A 326 -9.35 -8.55 -5.59
CA LEU A 326 -9.73 -7.58 -4.57
C LEU A 326 -8.63 -6.52 -4.35
N ILE A 327 -7.38 -6.96 -4.29
CA ILE A 327 -6.21 -6.08 -4.16
C ILE A 327 -6.08 -5.18 -5.38
N GLU A 328 -6.24 -5.71 -6.59
CA GLU A 328 -6.16 -4.96 -7.84
C GLU A 328 -7.33 -3.98 -7.98
N ALA A 329 -8.55 -4.38 -7.63
CA ALA A 329 -9.70 -3.50 -7.59
C ALA A 329 -9.54 -2.36 -6.57
N HIS A 330 -8.91 -2.63 -5.43
CA HIS A 330 -8.57 -1.62 -4.42
C HIS A 330 -7.49 -0.67 -4.91
N ALA A 331 -6.39 -1.22 -5.43
CA ALA A 331 -5.32 -0.45 -6.03
C ALA A 331 -5.87 0.46 -7.13
N GLY A 332 -6.62 -0.10 -8.09
CA GLY A 332 -7.22 0.64 -9.20
C GLY A 332 -8.06 1.83 -8.74
N ARG A 333 -8.81 1.71 -7.64
CA ARG A 333 -9.57 2.83 -7.03
C ARG A 333 -8.66 3.94 -6.52
N LEU A 334 -7.54 3.60 -5.86
CA LEU A 334 -6.56 4.57 -5.36
C LEU A 334 -5.75 5.24 -6.49
N PHE A 335 -5.46 4.51 -7.56
CA PHE A 335 -4.69 5.00 -8.71
C PHE A 335 -5.49 5.89 -9.67
N ARG A 336 -6.80 5.66 -9.77
CA ARG A 336 -7.69 6.31 -10.73
C ARG A 336 -7.50 7.83 -10.88
N PRO A 337 -7.38 8.63 -9.81
CA PRO A 337 -7.25 10.08 -9.96
C PRO A 337 -5.90 10.54 -10.53
N LEU A 338 -4.82 9.75 -10.41
CA LEU A 338 -3.48 10.23 -10.79
C LEU A 338 -3.33 10.48 -12.30
N PRO A 339 -3.75 9.56 -13.19
CA PRO A 339 -3.79 9.83 -14.63
C PRO A 339 -4.69 11.02 -14.98
N ASP A 340 -5.85 11.16 -14.34
CA ASP A 340 -6.77 12.27 -14.60
C ASP A 340 -6.14 13.61 -14.20
N ILE A 341 -5.51 13.69 -13.03
CA ILE A 341 -4.76 14.88 -12.59
C ILE A 341 -3.66 15.21 -13.60
N ALA A 342 -2.88 14.21 -14.04
CA ALA A 342 -1.81 14.41 -15.01
C ALA A 342 -2.36 14.87 -16.36
N ALA A 343 -3.48 14.32 -16.82
CA ALA A 343 -4.14 14.70 -18.06
C ALA A 343 -4.68 16.13 -18.00
N VAL A 344 -5.32 16.53 -16.88
CA VAL A 344 -5.80 17.91 -16.71
C VAL A 344 -4.63 18.90 -16.65
N LEU A 345 -3.58 18.61 -15.87
CA LEU A 345 -2.40 19.47 -15.81
C LEU A 345 -1.71 19.57 -17.18
N GLY A 346 -1.60 18.45 -17.90
CA GLY A 346 -1.07 18.38 -19.26
C GLY A 346 -1.89 19.19 -20.25
N LEU A 347 -3.22 19.10 -20.19
CA LEU A 347 -4.14 19.88 -21.03
C LEU A 347 -3.97 21.39 -20.78
N TYR A 348 -4.01 21.84 -19.53
CA TYR A 348 -3.84 23.25 -19.19
C TYR A 348 -2.47 23.77 -19.57
N LEU A 349 -1.41 22.97 -19.34
CA LEU A 349 -0.05 23.33 -19.73
C LEU A 349 0.08 23.42 -21.25
N GLY A 350 -0.44 22.45 -22.00
CA GLY A 350 -0.43 22.43 -23.46
C GLY A 350 -1.17 23.64 -24.06
N LEU A 351 -2.39 23.92 -23.59
CA LEU A 351 -3.16 25.09 -24.01
C LEU A 351 -2.44 26.40 -23.66
N TYR A 352 -1.85 26.48 -22.47
CA TYR A 352 -1.06 27.64 -22.06
C TYR A 352 0.15 27.87 -22.96
N LEU A 353 0.91 26.81 -23.29
CA LEU A 353 2.08 26.87 -24.18
C LEU A 353 1.68 27.23 -25.61
N LEU A 354 0.59 26.67 -26.13
CA LEU A 354 0.03 27.01 -27.44
C LEU A 354 -0.35 28.50 -27.51
N LEU A 355 -1.09 28.99 -26.53
CA LEU A 355 -1.44 30.41 -26.46
C LEU A 355 -0.21 31.29 -26.27
N GLN A 356 0.80 30.83 -25.52
CA GLN A 356 2.07 31.53 -25.39
C GLN A 356 2.79 31.66 -26.73
N LEU A 357 2.77 30.61 -27.58
CA LEU A 357 3.31 30.64 -28.93
C LEU A 357 2.52 31.62 -29.81
N LEU A 358 1.19 31.50 -29.85
CA LEU A 358 0.31 32.39 -30.64
C LEU A 358 0.45 33.86 -30.23
N CYS A 359 0.53 34.14 -28.93
CA CYS A 359 0.71 35.49 -28.41
C CYS A 359 2.04 36.14 -28.83
N LYS A 360 3.09 35.37 -29.18
CA LYS A 360 4.35 35.96 -29.66
C LYS A 360 4.16 36.74 -30.96
N PHE A 361 3.22 36.32 -31.80
CA PHE A 361 2.94 36.94 -33.09
C PHE A 361 1.94 38.11 -33.01
N LEU A 362 1.34 38.35 -31.84
CA LEU A 362 0.29 39.36 -31.64
C LEU A 362 0.72 40.38 -30.58
N ALA A 363 1.13 41.58 -31.02
CA ALA A 363 1.68 42.62 -30.14
C ALA A 363 0.74 43.00 -28.97
N ALA A 364 -0.55 43.21 -29.26
CA ALA A 364 -1.57 43.60 -28.29
C ALA A 364 -1.83 42.56 -27.18
N SER A 365 -1.36 41.32 -27.34
CA SER A 365 -1.49 40.27 -26.30
C SER A 365 -0.68 40.59 -25.03
N ARG A 366 0.39 41.38 -25.16
CA ARG A 366 1.23 41.80 -24.02
C ARG A 366 0.49 42.79 -23.13
N ASP A 367 -0.39 43.57 -23.72
CA ASP A 367 -1.14 44.63 -23.06
C ASP A 367 -2.28 44.08 -22.21
N ALA A 368 -2.70 42.83 -22.39
CA ALA A 368 -3.65 42.15 -21.50
C ALA A 368 -3.25 42.18 -20.00
N LYS A 369 -1.95 42.41 -19.69
CA LYS A 369 -1.45 42.55 -18.31
C LYS A 369 -1.81 43.90 -17.66
N SER A 370 -2.24 44.90 -18.43
CA SER A 370 -2.68 46.20 -17.91
C SER A 370 -4.09 46.18 -17.35
N LEU A 371 -4.91 45.20 -17.77
CA LEU A 371 -6.30 45.08 -17.35
C LEU A 371 -6.41 44.40 -15.97
N ALA A 372 -7.17 44.99 -15.05
CA ALA A 372 -7.38 44.44 -13.70
C ALA A 372 -8.28 43.20 -13.71
N HIS A 373 -8.02 42.22 -12.84
CA HIS A 373 -8.89 41.03 -12.72
C HIS A 373 -10.28 41.41 -12.19
N LEU A 374 -11.32 40.83 -12.77
CA LEU A 374 -12.67 40.98 -12.26
C LEU A 374 -12.85 40.20 -10.94
N PRO A 375 -13.67 40.69 -9.99
CA PRO A 375 -13.95 39.98 -8.74
C PRO A 375 -14.56 38.59 -9.00
N ALA A 376 -15.43 38.44 -10.00
CA ALA A 376 -15.98 37.13 -10.37
C ALA A 376 -14.89 36.16 -10.84
N GLY A 377 -13.86 36.64 -11.55
CA GLY A 377 -12.73 35.80 -11.95
C GLY A 377 -11.94 35.28 -10.76
N ARG A 378 -11.76 36.12 -9.71
CA ARG A 378 -11.17 35.68 -8.45
C ARG A 378 -12.04 34.62 -7.76
N ALA A 379 -13.36 34.85 -7.70
CA ALA A 379 -14.31 33.94 -7.09
C ALA A 379 -14.34 32.55 -7.77
N VAL A 380 -14.31 32.53 -9.12
CA VAL A 380 -14.25 31.27 -9.89
C VAL A 380 -12.98 30.50 -9.55
N HIS A 381 -11.82 31.15 -9.57
CA HIS A 381 -10.57 30.47 -9.23
C HIS A 381 -10.51 29.98 -7.79
N THR A 382 -11.03 30.74 -6.81
CA THR A 382 -11.11 30.28 -5.42
C THR A 382 -12.05 29.09 -5.25
N LEU A 383 -13.21 29.10 -5.93
CA LEU A 383 -14.13 27.97 -5.94
C LEU A 383 -13.48 26.74 -6.57
N SER A 384 -12.67 26.91 -7.62
CA SER A 384 -11.93 25.82 -8.24
C SER A 384 -10.96 25.13 -7.28
N ILE A 385 -10.28 25.87 -6.39
CA ILE A 385 -9.42 25.27 -5.35
C ILE A 385 -10.26 24.36 -4.45
N LEU A 386 -11.39 24.87 -3.96
CA LEU A 386 -12.24 24.14 -3.01
C LEU A 386 -12.83 22.87 -3.65
N VAL A 387 -13.32 22.97 -4.89
CA VAL A 387 -13.84 21.82 -5.63
C VAL A 387 -12.74 20.79 -5.90
N TRP A 388 -11.56 21.22 -6.32
CA TRP A 388 -10.43 20.30 -6.52
C TRP A 388 -9.98 19.63 -5.23
N LEU A 389 -9.82 20.39 -4.14
CA LEU A 389 -9.48 19.82 -2.84
C LEU A 389 -10.54 18.82 -2.38
N PHE A 390 -11.83 19.13 -2.54
CA PHE A 390 -12.93 18.23 -2.20
C PHE A 390 -12.85 16.93 -3.02
N LEU A 391 -12.73 17.02 -4.35
CA LEU A 391 -12.67 15.86 -5.23
C LEU A 391 -11.44 14.99 -4.96
N LEU A 392 -10.27 15.60 -4.80
CA LEU A 392 -9.01 14.90 -4.48
C LEU A 392 -9.07 14.22 -3.11
N THR A 393 -9.69 14.87 -2.12
CA THR A 393 -9.89 14.29 -0.79
C THR A 393 -10.91 13.16 -0.84
N TYR A 394 -11.99 13.32 -1.60
CA TYR A 394 -12.97 12.27 -1.84
C TYR A 394 -12.32 11.04 -2.47
N PHE A 395 -11.47 11.20 -3.50
CA PHE A 395 -10.76 10.06 -4.11
C PHE A 395 -9.88 9.31 -3.10
N SER A 396 -9.16 10.04 -2.24
CA SER A 396 -8.34 9.45 -1.17
C SER A 396 -9.17 8.66 -0.15
N LEU A 397 -10.34 9.18 0.23
CA LEU A 397 -11.25 8.55 1.19
C LEU A 397 -12.07 7.41 0.57
N SER A 398 -12.49 7.53 -0.68
CA SER A 398 -13.27 6.52 -1.40
C SER A 398 -12.46 5.26 -1.70
N GLY A 399 -11.13 5.37 -1.66
CA GLY A 399 -10.25 4.20 -1.65
C GLY A 399 -10.34 3.42 -0.33
N ARG A 400 -10.62 4.09 0.80
CA ARG A 400 -10.64 3.45 2.14
C ARG A 400 -12.01 2.96 2.57
N LEU A 401 -13.03 3.77 2.29
CA LEU A 401 -14.42 3.37 2.43
C LEU A 401 -14.68 2.39 1.29
N GLU A 402 -15.39 1.29 1.53
CA GLU A 402 -15.90 0.40 0.47
C GLU A 402 -16.97 1.11 -0.38
N ALA A 403 -16.64 2.30 -0.88
CA ALA A 403 -17.52 3.15 -1.63
C ALA A 403 -17.91 2.41 -2.91
N SER A 404 -19.22 2.40 -3.18
CA SER A 404 -19.79 1.79 -4.37
C SER A 404 -19.02 2.23 -5.63
N PRO A 405 -18.73 1.32 -6.58
CA PRO A 405 -18.11 1.64 -7.86
C PRO A 405 -18.79 2.82 -8.58
N ALA A 406 -20.11 3.00 -8.38
CA ALA A 406 -20.89 4.10 -8.92
C ALA A 406 -20.45 5.48 -8.39
N GLY A 407 -20.07 5.57 -7.11
CA GLY A 407 -19.60 6.82 -6.49
C GLY A 407 -18.26 7.28 -7.06
N GLY A 408 -17.32 6.34 -7.25
CA GLY A 408 -16.02 6.64 -7.88
C GLY A 408 -16.16 7.13 -9.32
N LEU A 409 -17.01 6.48 -10.12
CA LEU A 409 -17.33 6.90 -11.49
C LEU A 409 -17.96 8.29 -11.54
N LEU A 410 -18.88 8.60 -10.61
CA LEU A 410 -19.52 9.90 -10.52
C LEU A 410 -18.51 10.99 -10.16
N ALA A 411 -17.61 10.74 -9.21
CA ALA A 411 -16.55 11.69 -8.85
C ALA A 411 -15.58 11.97 -10.00
N GLU A 412 -15.18 10.94 -10.76
CA GLU A 412 -14.36 11.11 -11.98
C GLU A 412 -15.07 11.97 -13.03
N ARG A 413 -16.35 11.68 -13.31
CA ARG A 413 -17.13 12.50 -14.24
C ARG A 413 -17.24 13.94 -13.77
N LEU A 414 -17.52 14.16 -12.49
CA LEU A 414 -17.57 15.51 -11.91
C LEU A 414 -16.23 16.22 -12.00
N PHE A 415 -15.11 15.50 -11.81
CA PHE A 415 -13.76 16.04 -11.97
C PHE A 415 -13.51 16.55 -13.39
N TRP A 416 -13.85 15.75 -14.41
CA TRP A 416 -13.73 16.15 -15.81
C TRP A 416 -14.71 17.26 -16.21
N TYR A 417 -15.98 17.18 -15.79
CA TYR A 417 -16.96 18.23 -16.05
C TYR A 417 -16.57 19.56 -15.41
N TRP A 418 -16.04 19.54 -14.19
CA TRP A 418 -15.54 20.74 -13.53
C TRP A 418 -14.34 21.33 -14.26
N THR A 419 -13.45 20.48 -14.76
CA THR A 419 -12.29 20.90 -15.57
C THR A 419 -12.74 21.63 -16.85
N ILE A 420 -13.67 21.03 -17.60
CA ILE A 420 -14.23 21.64 -18.82
C ILE A 420 -14.98 22.93 -18.48
N LEU A 421 -15.78 22.93 -17.41
CA LEU A 421 -16.50 24.11 -16.95
C LEU A 421 -15.53 25.25 -16.59
N LEU A 422 -14.43 24.95 -15.91
CA LEU A 422 -13.41 25.94 -15.56
C LEU A 422 -12.76 26.54 -16.82
N LEU A 423 -12.45 25.75 -17.84
CA LEU A 423 -11.98 26.26 -19.13
C LEU A 423 -12.99 27.22 -19.76
N CYS A 424 -14.28 26.83 -19.80
CA CYS A 424 -15.35 27.66 -20.33
C CYS A 424 -15.53 28.96 -19.52
N LEU A 425 -15.48 28.89 -18.19
CA LEU A 425 -15.61 30.04 -17.32
C LEU A 425 -14.44 31.01 -17.47
N VAL A 426 -13.19 30.50 -17.59
CA VAL A 426 -12.02 31.33 -17.90
C VAL A 426 -12.25 32.10 -19.20
N SER A 427 -12.74 31.43 -20.25
CA SER A 427 -13.01 32.07 -21.54
C SER A 427 -14.12 33.11 -21.48
N LEU A 428 -15.18 32.82 -20.73
CA LEU A 428 -16.31 33.72 -20.51
C LEU A 428 -15.87 34.96 -19.72
N ILE A 429 -15.04 34.79 -18.69
CA ILE A 429 -14.50 35.89 -17.88
C ILE A 429 -13.58 36.78 -18.71
N SER A 430 -12.71 36.22 -19.54
CA SER A 430 -11.87 36.97 -20.48
C SER A 430 -12.72 37.81 -21.45
N SER A 431 -13.78 37.21 -22.00
CA SER A 431 -14.74 37.89 -22.85
C SER A 431 -15.49 39.01 -22.12
N TRP A 432 -15.91 38.77 -20.88
CA TRP A 432 -16.61 39.73 -20.05
C TRP A 432 -15.71 40.90 -19.63
N GLN A 433 -14.45 40.61 -19.36
CA GLN A 433 -13.42 41.60 -19.03
C GLN A 433 -13.15 42.57 -20.18
N MET A 434 -13.17 42.09 -21.43
CA MET A 434 -13.10 42.99 -22.58
C MET A 434 -14.33 43.89 -22.70
N ARG A 435 -15.54 43.38 -22.42
CA ARG A 435 -16.78 44.17 -22.52
C ARG A 435 -16.93 45.22 -21.41
N ARG A 436 -16.39 44.95 -20.22
CA ARG A 436 -16.41 45.85 -19.05
C ARG A 436 -15.26 46.87 -19.04
N CYS A 437 -14.32 46.78 -19.98
CA CYS A 437 -13.23 47.74 -20.10
C CYS A 437 -13.80 49.10 -20.56
N PRO A 438 -13.43 50.23 -19.93
CA PRO A 438 -13.82 51.56 -20.39
C PRO A 438 -13.47 51.75 -21.87
N ARG A 439 -14.40 52.33 -22.65
CA ARG A 439 -14.25 52.42 -24.11
C ARG A 439 -12.97 53.13 -24.52
N ASP A 440 -12.62 54.23 -23.87
CA ASP A 440 -11.44 55.03 -24.19
C ASP A 440 -10.14 54.23 -23.96
N ILE A 441 -10.08 53.47 -22.88
CA ILE A 441 -8.93 52.60 -22.57
C ILE A 441 -8.86 51.46 -23.61
N LEU A 442 -9.99 50.84 -23.94
CA LEU A 442 -10.04 49.77 -24.92
C LEU A 442 -9.62 50.26 -26.31
N GLU A 443 -10.11 51.42 -26.74
CA GLU A 443 -9.76 52.02 -28.03
C GLU A 443 -8.27 52.37 -28.12
N ASN A 444 -7.70 52.92 -27.06
CA ASN A 444 -6.26 53.20 -26.97
C ASN A 444 -5.41 51.93 -27.07
N LEU A 445 -5.82 50.85 -26.40
CA LEU A 445 -5.16 49.54 -26.48
C LEU A 445 -5.28 48.93 -27.88
N LEU A 446 -6.45 49.03 -28.53
CA LEU A 446 -6.66 48.52 -29.89
C LEU A 446 -5.91 49.33 -30.95
N ALA A 447 -5.73 50.63 -30.73
CA ALA A 447 -4.94 51.51 -31.56
C ALA A 447 -3.42 51.24 -31.45
N GLY A 448 -2.98 50.55 -30.39
CA GLY A 448 -1.57 50.24 -30.15
C GLY A 448 -0.70 51.50 -30.02
N GLY A 449 -1.27 52.57 -29.47
CA GLY A 449 -0.63 53.88 -29.37
C GLY A 449 -0.65 54.73 -30.65
N ASN A 450 -1.21 54.22 -31.76
CA ASN A 450 -1.36 54.98 -33.01
C ASN A 450 -2.85 55.32 -33.26
N PRO A 451 -3.28 56.59 -33.06
CA PRO A 451 -4.69 56.99 -33.24
C PRO A 451 -5.21 56.78 -34.67
N ALA A 452 -4.32 56.72 -35.68
CA ALA A 452 -4.65 56.47 -37.08
C ALA A 452 -4.65 54.97 -37.48
N ALA A 453 -4.69 54.04 -36.52
CA ALA A 453 -4.67 52.61 -36.80
C ALA A 453 -5.86 52.16 -37.67
N SER A 454 -5.58 51.37 -38.73
CA SER A 454 -6.59 50.85 -39.64
C SER A 454 -7.59 49.91 -38.94
N PRO A 455 -8.84 49.81 -39.43
CA PRO A 455 -9.85 48.93 -38.83
C PRO A 455 -9.44 47.46 -38.84
N ALA A 456 -8.69 47.00 -39.86
CA ALA A 456 -8.13 45.65 -39.91
C ALA A 456 -7.12 45.40 -38.78
N ARG A 457 -6.24 46.37 -38.51
CA ARG A 457 -5.25 46.28 -37.43
C ARG A 457 -5.91 46.29 -36.04
N LYS A 458 -6.95 47.12 -35.86
CA LYS A 458 -7.76 47.12 -34.63
C LYS A 458 -8.44 45.76 -34.39
N ARG A 459 -8.92 45.07 -35.44
CA ARG A 459 -9.47 43.70 -35.31
C ARG A 459 -8.41 42.69 -34.90
N ILE A 460 -7.22 42.71 -35.49
CA ILE A 460 -6.11 41.81 -35.13
C ILE A 460 -5.67 42.07 -33.68
N ASN A 461 -5.55 43.34 -33.26
CA ASN A 461 -5.22 43.71 -31.89
C ASN A 461 -6.29 43.26 -30.90
N ARG A 462 -7.57 43.28 -31.29
CA ARG A 462 -8.67 42.75 -30.47
C ARG A 462 -8.53 41.26 -30.21
N ILE A 463 -8.19 40.48 -31.25
CA ILE A 463 -7.91 39.04 -31.13
C ILE A 463 -6.67 38.82 -30.25
N GLY A 464 -5.60 39.59 -30.47
CA GLY A 464 -4.39 39.54 -29.64
C GLY A 464 -4.66 39.81 -28.18
N LEU A 465 -5.44 40.84 -27.86
CA LEU A 465 -5.82 41.19 -26.49
C LEU A 465 -6.65 40.08 -25.83
N PHE A 466 -7.61 39.50 -26.56
CA PHE A 466 -8.40 38.35 -26.10
C PHE A 466 -7.53 37.15 -25.77
N LEU A 467 -6.68 36.71 -26.70
CA LEU A 467 -5.76 35.59 -26.50
C LEU A 467 -4.76 35.86 -25.36
N GLY A 468 -4.37 37.13 -25.16
CA GLY A 468 -3.55 37.54 -24.02
C GLY A 468 -4.27 37.40 -22.67
N LEU A 469 -5.58 37.68 -22.62
CA LEU A 469 -6.42 37.46 -21.45
C LEU A 469 -6.65 35.96 -21.19
N GLU A 470 -6.92 35.19 -22.23
CA GLU A 470 -7.04 33.72 -22.14
C GLU A 470 -5.79 33.08 -21.57
N ARG A 471 -4.62 33.41 -22.15
CA ARG A 471 -3.33 32.90 -21.66
C ARG A 471 -3.10 33.25 -20.19
N ARG A 472 -3.52 34.44 -19.77
CA ARG A 472 -3.42 34.86 -18.38
C ARG A 472 -4.36 34.06 -17.48
N GLY A 473 -5.62 33.88 -17.88
CA GLY A 473 -6.63 33.11 -17.15
C GLY A 473 -6.27 31.63 -17.01
N LEU A 474 -5.72 31.02 -18.07
CA LEU A 474 -5.20 29.66 -18.02
C LEU A 474 -3.96 29.54 -17.14
N GLY A 475 -3.06 30.54 -17.17
CA GLY A 475 -1.91 30.59 -16.29
C GLY A 475 -2.30 30.73 -14.80
N THR A 476 -3.35 31.50 -14.49
CA THR A 476 -3.90 31.58 -13.13
C THR A 476 -4.59 30.29 -12.72
N ALA A 477 -5.39 29.69 -13.61
CA ALA A 477 -6.01 28.39 -13.36
C ALA A 477 -4.95 27.30 -13.09
N LEU A 478 -3.92 27.18 -13.92
CA LEU A 478 -2.84 26.21 -13.72
C LEU A 478 -2.13 26.41 -12.36
N GLY A 479 -1.81 27.66 -11.99
CA GLY A 479 -1.19 27.94 -10.69
C GLY A 479 -2.09 27.56 -9.51
N VAL A 480 -3.39 27.81 -9.63
CA VAL A 480 -4.43 27.44 -8.65
C VAL A 480 -4.53 25.92 -8.50
N LEU A 481 -4.52 25.18 -9.62
CA LEU A 481 -4.51 23.72 -9.64
C LEU A 481 -3.26 23.15 -8.97
N LEU A 482 -2.08 23.73 -9.23
CA LEU A 482 -0.82 23.33 -8.58
C LEU A 482 -0.86 23.58 -7.07
N CYS A 483 -1.44 24.68 -6.61
CA CYS A 483 -1.64 24.93 -5.18
C CYS A 483 -2.58 23.89 -4.56
N ALA A 484 -3.72 23.61 -5.21
CA ALA A 484 -4.67 22.60 -4.72
C ALA A 484 -4.02 21.21 -4.64
N LEU A 485 -3.25 20.82 -5.65
CA LEU A 485 -2.50 19.56 -5.64
C LEU A 485 -1.47 19.53 -4.50
N SER A 486 -0.69 20.59 -4.32
CA SER A 486 0.34 20.65 -3.26
C SER A 486 -0.29 20.57 -1.87
N LEU A 487 -1.39 21.30 -1.64
CA LEU A 487 -2.13 21.26 -0.39
C LEU A 487 -2.76 19.89 -0.14
N TRP A 488 -3.30 19.25 -1.19
CA TRP A 488 -3.83 17.89 -1.08
C TRP A 488 -2.73 16.88 -0.75
N VAL A 489 -1.56 16.95 -1.40
CA VAL A 489 -0.44 16.04 -1.08
C VAL A 489 -0.02 16.17 0.38
N VAL A 490 0.12 17.40 0.88
CA VAL A 490 0.45 17.66 2.29
C VAL A 490 -0.68 17.20 3.22
N GLY A 491 -1.93 17.53 2.91
CA GLY A 491 -3.10 17.13 3.70
C GLY A 491 -3.25 15.60 3.77
N HIS A 492 -3.08 14.92 2.64
CA HIS A 492 -3.06 13.46 2.56
C HIS A 492 -1.95 12.89 3.44
N ARG A 493 -0.73 13.46 3.37
CA ARG A 493 0.39 13.02 4.20
C ARG A 493 0.12 13.18 5.69
N LEU A 494 -0.55 14.26 6.11
CA LEU A 494 -0.94 14.49 7.50
C LEU A 494 -2.03 13.53 7.98
N LEU A 495 -3.02 13.24 7.13
CA LEU A 495 -4.14 12.36 7.48
C LEU A 495 -3.79 10.87 7.45
N THR A 496 -2.90 10.47 6.54
CA THR A 496 -2.67 9.05 6.24
C THR A 496 -1.31 8.53 6.67
N GLY A 497 -0.37 9.42 7.03
CA GLY A 497 1.02 9.02 7.24
C GLY A 497 1.82 8.85 5.94
N LEU A 498 1.17 8.87 4.78
CA LEU A 498 1.76 8.52 3.48
C LEU A 498 1.52 9.58 2.41
N TYR A 499 2.43 9.62 1.44
CA TYR A 499 2.21 10.38 0.21
C TYR A 499 1.24 9.64 -0.72
N PRO A 500 0.42 10.36 -1.51
CA PRO A 500 -0.57 9.74 -2.41
C PRO A 500 0.02 8.74 -3.43
N PHE A 501 1.32 8.87 -3.75
CA PHE A 501 2.04 8.01 -4.68
C PHE A 501 2.79 6.85 -4.00
N GLN A 502 2.66 6.65 -2.69
CA GLN A 502 3.26 5.51 -1.96
C GLN A 502 2.29 4.32 -1.91
N LEU A 503 1.95 3.79 -3.08
CA LEU A 503 0.74 3.01 -3.29
C LEU A 503 0.78 1.61 -2.69
N THR A 504 1.95 0.96 -2.73
CA THR A 504 2.14 -0.38 -2.14
C THR A 504 2.08 -0.38 -0.62
N LEU A 505 2.20 0.80 0.00
CA LEU A 505 2.13 1.02 1.44
C LEU A 505 0.72 1.44 1.88
N LEU A 506 -0.17 1.80 0.95
CA LEU A 506 -1.53 2.19 1.29
C LEU A 506 -2.34 0.99 1.75
N THR A 507 -3.22 1.25 2.71
CA THR A 507 -4.00 0.22 3.38
C THR A 507 -5.04 -0.37 2.46
N THR A 508 -5.06 -1.69 2.32
CA THR A 508 -6.05 -2.35 1.45
C THR A 508 -7.38 -2.57 2.16
N GLY A 509 -7.36 -2.72 3.49
CA GLY A 509 -8.55 -3.08 4.26
C GLY A 509 -8.91 -4.56 4.12
N LEU A 510 -8.25 -5.26 3.18
CA LEU A 510 -8.36 -6.69 2.99
C LEU A 510 -7.89 -7.44 4.23
N GLU A 511 -6.90 -6.92 4.96
CA GLU A 511 -6.35 -7.57 6.15
C GLU A 511 -7.43 -7.72 7.25
N ALA A 512 -8.27 -6.71 7.42
CA ALA A 512 -9.39 -6.76 8.37
C ALA A 512 -10.51 -7.68 7.89
N GLN A 513 -10.82 -7.67 6.58
CA GLN A 513 -11.81 -8.59 5.99
C GLN A 513 -11.36 -10.06 6.09
N GLU A 514 -10.06 -10.31 5.85
CA GLU A 514 -9.43 -11.62 5.98
C GLU A 514 -9.52 -12.12 7.43
N ALA A 515 -9.12 -11.29 8.40
CA ALA A 515 -9.18 -11.63 9.82
C ALA A 515 -10.62 -11.91 10.28
N GLU A 516 -11.59 -11.10 9.84
CA GLU A 516 -13.00 -11.32 10.22
C GLU A 516 -13.57 -12.59 9.60
N LEU A 517 -13.28 -12.88 8.32
CA LEU A 517 -13.69 -14.13 7.68
C LEU A 517 -13.11 -15.35 8.42
N VAL A 518 -11.83 -15.32 8.74
CA VAL A 518 -11.17 -16.40 9.49
C VAL A 518 -11.82 -16.56 10.86
N ARG A 519 -12.06 -15.46 11.58
CA ARG A 519 -12.70 -15.46 12.90
C ARG A 519 -14.10 -16.04 12.87
N GLU A 520 -14.93 -15.65 11.90
CA GLU A 520 -16.27 -16.20 11.70
C GLU A 520 -16.24 -17.71 11.51
N ILE A 521 -15.34 -18.19 10.63
CA ILE A 521 -15.19 -19.62 10.32
C ILE A 521 -14.74 -20.39 11.56
N LEU A 522 -13.72 -19.90 12.27
CA LEU A 522 -13.22 -20.58 13.47
C LEU A 522 -14.27 -20.63 14.58
N ARG A 523 -15.04 -19.55 14.79
CA ARG A 523 -16.16 -19.54 15.75
C ARG A 523 -17.22 -20.57 15.41
N ALA A 524 -17.59 -20.69 14.13
CA ALA A 524 -18.59 -21.64 13.66
C ALA A 524 -18.15 -23.11 13.79
N LEU A 525 -16.84 -23.38 13.88
CA LEU A 525 -16.30 -24.73 14.11
C LEU A 525 -16.16 -25.06 15.60
N THR A 526 -16.11 -24.05 16.48
CA THR A 526 -15.93 -24.21 17.93
C THR A 526 -17.23 -24.14 18.75
N GLY A 527 -18.27 -23.52 18.20
CA GLY A 527 -19.60 -23.38 18.82
C GLY A 527 -20.58 -24.35 18.19
#